data_AF-A0A267E1A8-F1
#
_entry.id   AF-A0A267E1A8-F1
#
_cell.length_a   1.000
_cell.length_b   1.000
_cell.length_c   1.000
_cell.angle_alpha   90.00
_cell.angle_beta   90.00
_cell.angle_gamma   90.00
#
_symmetry.space_group_name_H-M   'P 1'
#
loop_
_entity.id
_entity.type
_entity.pdbx_description
1 polymer ?
#
loop_
_entity_poly.entity_id
_entity_poly.type
_entity_poly.pdbx_seq_one_letter_code
_entity_poly.pdbx_strand_id
1 'polypeptide(L)'
;AQVLTKIFTVPVSLAFGMVESAQFESCNSSSLATGESCADEAGNKAYNGILVFVYLLLVTIVMWNLLIALFSRTVTELASRAEALWRKNLFNLLREFAEVSPVPPPLSFPHYAWKLLQRCYACRCQPCSAEYFPVAGDEDSEPWWQHKEDFSGYPKDFKRFLIYQAEQLRDHRPRLQWPVERNKGDIDVLKAHVENQVKDLRQDVLVAQREDNEKMDKKLEKVMSILQQMQRQRQQEKQSISSFDSYSRMS
;
A
#
# COMPACT_ATOMS: atom_id res chain seq x y z
N ALA A 1 22.07 -30.27 -25.63
CA ALA A 1 21.31 -30.04 -24.38
C ALA A 1 22.16 -29.38 -23.29
N GLN A 2 23.38 -29.89 -23.01
CA GLN A 2 24.24 -29.42 -21.91
C GLN A 2 24.71 -27.96 -22.00
N VAL A 3 24.87 -27.42 -23.21
CA VAL A 3 25.23 -26.00 -23.41
C VAL A 3 24.07 -25.07 -23.03
N LEU A 4 22.85 -25.41 -23.47
CA LEU A 4 21.63 -24.67 -23.15
C LEU A 4 21.35 -24.64 -21.64
N THR A 5 21.56 -25.76 -20.94
CA THR A 5 21.41 -25.78 -19.48
C THR A 5 22.40 -24.83 -18.82
N LYS A 6 23.68 -24.81 -19.23
CA LYS A 6 24.67 -23.89 -18.67
C LYS A 6 24.31 -22.41 -18.93
N ILE A 7 23.79 -22.08 -20.11
CA ILE A 7 23.36 -20.71 -20.46
C ILE A 7 22.27 -20.20 -19.50
N PHE A 8 21.33 -21.05 -19.08
CA PHE A 8 20.24 -20.64 -18.19
C PHE A 8 20.55 -20.79 -16.71
N THR A 9 21.27 -21.83 -16.29
CA THR A 9 21.51 -22.08 -14.87
C THR A 9 22.55 -21.16 -14.26
N VAL A 10 23.58 -20.77 -15.01
CA VAL A 10 24.69 -19.95 -14.50
C VAL A 10 24.26 -18.53 -14.11
N PRO A 11 23.47 -17.79 -14.91
CA PRO A 11 22.97 -16.48 -14.48
C PRO A 11 22.02 -16.60 -13.29
N VAL A 12 21.18 -17.63 -13.27
CA VAL A 12 20.24 -17.84 -12.15
C VAL A 12 20.99 -18.12 -10.85
N SER A 13 22.02 -18.97 -10.86
CA SER A 13 22.84 -19.20 -9.67
C SER A 13 23.58 -17.94 -9.23
N LEU A 14 24.07 -17.14 -10.18
CA LEU A 14 24.70 -15.85 -9.92
C LEU A 14 23.72 -14.84 -9.27
N ALA A 15 22.45 -14.82 -9.69
CA ALA A 15 21.39 -14.00 -9.08
C ALA A 15 21.14 -14.33 -7.60
N PHE A 16 21.36 -15.59 -7.20
CA PHE A 16 21.28 -16.05 -5.82
C PHE A 16 22.61 -15.95 -5.05
N GLY A 17 23.64 -15.35 -5.65
CA GLY A 17 24.94 -15.12 -5.00
C GLY A 17 25.94 -16.28 -5.11
N MET A 18 25.66 -17.32 -5.90
CA MET A 18 26.58 -18.44 -6.11
C MET A 18 27.62 -18.11 -7.20
N VAL A 19 28.55 -17.20 -6.91
CA VAL A 19 29.53 -16.65 -7.87
C VAL A 19 30.53 -17.71 -8.37
N GLU A 20 30.90 -18.68 -7.55
CA GLU A 20 31.85 -19.76 -7.92
C GLU A 20 31.35 -20.59 -9.11
N SER A 21 30.04 -20.78 -9.21
CA SER A 21 29.41 -21.53 -10.31
C SER A 21 29.41 -20.81 -11.66
N ALA A 22 29.76 -19.51 -11.66
CA ALA A 22 29.78 -18.66 -12.85
C ALA A 22 31.18 -18.43 -13.41
N GLN A 23 32.23 -18.86 -12.70
CA GLN A 23 33.60 -18.72 -13.19
C GLN A 23 33.87 -19.83 -14.23
N PHE A 24 34.27 -19.42 -15.43
CA PHE A 24 34.76 -20.35 -16.44
C PHE A 24 36.25 -20.60 -16.22
N GLU A 25 36.67 -21.87 -16.24
CA GLU A 25 38.09 -22.21 -16.26
C GLU A 25 38.72 -21.76 -17.58
N SER A 26 39.89 -21.12 -17.50
CA SER A 26 40.67 -20.74 -18.69
C SER A 26 41.32 -21.96 -19.34
N CYS A 27 41.54 -21.90 -20.65
CA CYS A 27 42.26 -22.96 -21.37
C CYS A 27 43.70 -23.11 -20.82
N ASN A 28 44.11 -24.34 -20.50
CA ASN A 28 45.51 -24.71 -20.29
C ASN A 28 45.94 -25.68 -21.40
N SER A 29 47.25 -25.85 -21.62
CA SER A 29 47.85 -26.79 -22.57
C SER A 29 47.26 -28.22 -22.52
N SER A 30 46.83 -28.67 -21.34
CA SER A 30 46.17 -29.96 -21.11
C SER A 30 44.70 -30.02 -21.54
N SER A 31 43.93 -28.92 -21.47
CA SER A 31 42.52 -28.90 -21.92
C SER A 31 42.40 -28.80 -23.43
N LEU A 32 43.40 -28.20 -24.10
CA LEU A 32 43.52 -28.18 -25.55
C LEU A 32 43.80 -29.59 -26.13
N ALA A 33 44.56 -30.42 -25.41
CA ALA A 33 44.90 -31.79 -25.80
C ALA A 33 43.74 -32.79 -25.64
N THR A 34 42.75 -32.45 -24.81
CA THR A 34 41.63 -33.35 -24.45
C THR A 34 40.37 -33.07 -25.28
N GLY A 35 40.39 -32.05 -26.15
CA GLY A 35 39.25 -31.66 -26.99
C GLY A 35 38.08 -31.06 -26.19
N GLU A 36 38.36 -30.56 -24.98
CA GLU A 36 37.34 -29.99 -24.10
C GLU A 36 37.09 -28.52 -24.44
N SER A 37 35.83 -28.09 -24.47
CA SER A 37 35.45 -26.71 -24.80
C SER A 37 35.84 -25.78 -23.65
N CYS A 38 36.90 -25.00 -23.85
CA CYS A 38 37.40 -24.04 -22.88
C CYS A 38 37.15 -22.59 -23.35
N ALA A 39 37.12 -21.66 -22.40
CA ALA A 39 36.85 -20.25 -22.68
C ALA A 39 38.13 -19.52 -23.12
N ASP A 40 37.99 -18.66 -24.14
CA ASP A 40 39.06 -17.76 -24.56
C ASP A 40 39.47 -16.81 -23.41
N GLU A 41 40.77 -16.60 -23.22
CA GLU A 41 41.33 -15.92 -22.05
C GLU A 41 40.90 -14.43 -21.98
N ALA A 42 40.85 -13.76 -23.14
CA ALA A 42 40.38 -12.39 -23.24
C ALA A 42 38.87 -12.29 -22.92
N GLY A 43 38.09 -13.24 -23.43
CA GLY A 43 36.65 -13.34 -23.17
C GLY A 43 36.32 -13.59 -21.69
N ASN A 44 37.04 -14.50 -21.04
CA ASN A 44 36.82 -14.85 -19.64
C ASN A 44 37.13 -13.67 -18.69
N LYS A 45 38.21 -12.92 -18.97
CA LYS A 45 38.58 -11.72 -18.20
C LYS A 45 37.53 -10.61 -18.31
N ALA A 46 37.02 -10.37 -19.52
CA ALA A 46 35.97 -9.39 -19.75
C ALA A 46 34.64 -9.80 -19.10
N TYR A 47 34.31 -11.10 -19.16
CA TYR A 47 33.10 -11.67 -18.54
C TYR A 47 33.12 -11.52 -17.02
N ASN A 48 34.16 -12.04 -16.35
CA ASN A 48 34.26 -12.00 -14.89
C ASN A 48 34.38 -10.56 -14.34
N GLY A 49 35.02 -9.67 -15.10
CA GLY A 49 35.18 -8.27 -14.68
C GLY A 49 33.90 -7.46 -14.86
N ILE A 50 33.47 -7.27 -16.10
CA ILE A 50 32.44 -6.27 -16.45
C ILE A 50 31.05 -6.91 -16.47
N LEU A 51 30.88 -8.06 -17.14
CA LEU A 51 29.55 -8.64 -17.33
C LEU A 51 28.95 -9.16 -16.03
N VAL A 52 29.72 -9.89 -15.23
CA VAL A 52 29.29 -10.39 -13.92
C VAL A 52 28.98 -9.22 -12.98
N PHE A 53 29.82 -8.19 -12.95
CA PHE A 53 29.60 -7.01 -12.10
C PHE A 53 28.32 -6.26 -12.47
N VAL A 54 28.12 -5.94 -13.76
CA VAL A 54 26.91 -5.27 -14.23
C VAL A 54 25.67 -6.13 -14.00
N TYR A 55 25.76 -7.44 -14.23
CA TYR A 55 24.66 -8.37 -13.97
C TYR A 55 24.26 -8.38 -12.49
N LEU A 56 25.23 -8.50 -11.58
CA LEU A 56 24.97 -8.48 -10.14
C LEU A 56 24.35 -7.16 -9.71
N LEU A 57 24.86 -6.02 -10.18
CA LEU A 57 24.28 -4.71 -9.89
C LEU A 57 22.82 -4.64 -10.35
N LEU A 58 22.53 -5.01 -11.59
CA LEU A 58 21.16 -4.96 -12.13
C LEU A 58 20.21 -5.93 -11.42
N VAL A 59 20.63 -7.17 -11.19
CA VAL A 59 19.73 -8.17 -10.60
C VAL A 59 19.54 -7.93 -9.11
N THR A 60 20.64 -7.73 -8.38
CA THR A 60 20.58 -7.68 -6.92
C THR A 60 20.12 -6.32 -6.40
N ILE A 61 20.59 -5.22 -6.99
CA ILE A 61 20.28 -3.87 -6.51
C ILE A 61 19.05 -3.30 -7.21
N VAL A 62 18.83 -3.58 -8.49
CA VAL A 62 17.67 -3.02 -9.20
C VAL A 62 16.48 -3.98 -9.16
N MET A 63 16.60 -5.18 -9.71
CA MET A 63 15.46 -6.11 -9.86
C MET A 63 14.85 -6.54 -8.53
N TRP A 64 15.64 -7.03 -7.55
CA TRP A 64 15.06 -7.46 -6.28
C TRP A 64 14.38 -6.31 -5.51
N ASN A 65 14.97 -5.12 -5.52
CA ASN A 65 14.38 -3.95 -4.86
C ASN A 65 13.08 -3.49 -5.55
N LEU A 66 13.03 -3.52 -6.89
CA LEU A 66 11.81 -3.24 -7.62
C LEU A 66 10.74 -4.32 -7.43
N LEU A 67 11.14 -5.58 -7.32
CA LEU A 67 10.22 -6.69 -7.05
C LEU A 67 9.58 -6.54 -5.66
N ILE A 68 10.38 -6.18 -4.65
CA ILE A 68 9.87 -5.89 -3.30
C ILE A 68 8.90 -4.70 -3.34
N ALA A 69 9.23 -3.63 -4.06
CA ALA A 69 8.34 -2.47 -4.22
C ALA A 69 7.03 -2.85 -4.93
N LEU A 70 7.10 -3.67 -5.97
CA LEU A 70 5.93 -4.16 -6.69
C LEU A 70 5.06 -5.07 -5.82
N PHE A 71 5.68 -5.97 -5.04
CA PHE A 71 4.95 -6.80 -4.09
C PHE A 71 4.30 -5.98 -2.98
N SER A 72 4.98 -4.97 -2.44
CA SER A 72 4.38 -4.08 -1.44
C SER A 72 3.11 -3.39 -1.97
N ARG A 73 3.17 -2.87 -3.20
CA ARG A 73 2.02 -2.24 -3.86
C ARG A 73 0.90 -3.25 -4.11
N THR A 74 1.22 -4.39 -4.72
CA THR A 74 0.22 -5.40 -5.10
C THR A 74 -0.38 -6.07 -3.88
N VAL A 75 0.39 -6.39 -2.85
CA VAL A 75 -0.13 -6.95 -1.58
C VAL A 75 -1.11 -5.98 -0.94
N THR A 76 -0.85 -4.67 -0.95
CA THR A 76 -1.79 -3.68 -0.41
C THR A 76 -3.11 -3.67 -1.17
N GLU A 77 -3.07 -3.71 -2.51
CA GLU A 77 -4.27 -3.77 -3.34
C GLU A 77 -5.01 -5.12 -3.18
N LEU A 78 -4.28 -6.24 -3.24
CA LEU A 78 -4.84 -7.59 -3.16
C LEU A 78 -5.36 -7.91 -1.76
N ALA A 79 -4.76 -7.40 -0.69
CA ALA A 79 -5.19 -7.69 0.68
C ALA A 79 -6.67 -7.33 0.88
N SER A 80 -7.09 -6.17 0.36
CA SER A 80 -8.48 -5.71 0.46
C SER A 80 -9.48 -6.63 -0.25
N ARG A 81 -9.11 -7.14 -1.43
CA ARG A 81 -9.94 -8.06 -2.23
C ARG A 81 -9.91 -9.48 -1.68
N ALA A 82 -8.73 -9.92 -1.24
CA ALA A 82 -8.50 -11.23 -0.65
C ALA A 82 -9.27 -11.40 0.67
N GLU A 83 -9.41 -10.34 1.48
CA GLU A 83 -10.22 -10.37 2.70
C GLU A 83 -11.69 -10.71 2.41
N ALA A 84 -12.29 -10.04 1.41
CA ALA A 84 -13.68 -10.31 1.01
C ALA A 84 -13.85 -11.74 0.46
N LEU A 85 -12.91 -12.16 -0.40
CA LEU A 85 -12.92 -13.51 -0.95
C LEU A 85 -12.70 -14.58 0.12
N TRP A 86 -11.82 -14.33 1.09
CA TRP A 86 -11.55 -15.22 2.21
C TRP A 86 -12.78 -15.39 3.09
N ARG A 87 -13.49 -14.31 3.44
CA ARG A 87 -14.74 -14.40 4.22
C ARG A 87 -15.82 -15.23 3.52
N LYS A 88 -15.97 -15.05 2.21
CA LYS A 88 -16.88 -15.87 1.39
C LYS A 88 -16.46 -17.34 1.40
N ASN A 89 -15.20 -17.62 1.11
CA ASN A 89 -14.69 -19.00 1.05
C ASN A 89 -14.80 -19.68 2.41
N LEU A 90 -14.53 -18.95 3.49
CA LEU A 90 -14.69 -19.45 4.86
C LEU A 90 -16.14 -19.83 5.16
N PHE A 91 -17.12 -19.01 4.77
CA PHE A 91 -18.53 -19.35 4.96
C PHE A 91 -18.93 -20.60 4.18
N ASN A 92 -18.52 -20.70 2.92
CA ASN A 92 -18.78 -21.89 2.10
C ASN A 92 -18.14 -23.14 2.73
N LEU A 93 -16.89 -23.01 3.16
CA LEU A 93 -16.15 -24.07 3.83
C LEU A 93 -16.84 -24.51 5.12
N LEU A 94 -17.31 -23.58 5.96
CA LEU A 94 -18.02 -23.90 7.20
C LEU A 94 -19.37 -24.60 6.93
N ARG A 95 -20.07 -24.20 5.87
CA ARG A 95 -21.31 -24.87 5.45
C ARG A 95 -21.03 -26.30 4.99
N GLU A 96 -20.00 -26.50 4.17
CA GLU A 96 -19.56 -27.82 3.74
C GLU A 96 -19.15 -28.70 4.94
N PHE A 97 -18.41 -28.15 5.90
CA PHE A 97 -18.04 -28.87 7.12
C PHE A 97 -19.24 -29.23 8.01
N ALA A 98 -20.30 -28.42 8.02
CA ALA A 98 -21.52 -28.73 8.76
C ALA A 98 -22.31 -29.90 8.14
N GLU A 99 -22.19 -30.11 6.83
CA GLU A 99 -22.83 -31.22 6.10
C GLU A 99 -22.00 -32.51 6.12
N VAL A 100 -20.69 -32.38 6.31
CA VAL A 100 -19.72 -33.47 6.40
C VAL A 100 -19.83 -34.16 7.77
N SER A 101 -19.59 -35.48 7.77
CA SER A 101 -19.60 -36.31 8.97
C SER A 101 -18.64 -35.74 10.03
N PRO A 102 -19.02 -35.66 11.32
CA PRO A 102 -18.16 -35.15 12.40
C PRO A 102 -16.98 -36.09 12.75
N VAL A 103 -16.80 -37.16 11.98
CA VAL A 103 -15.85 -38.23 12.24
C VAL A 103 -14.64 -38.06 11.31
N PRO A 104 -13.40 -38.10 11.84
CA PRO A 104 -12.20 -37.89 11.03
C PRO A 104 -12.09 -38.94 9.91
N PRO A 105 -11.34 -38.61 8.83
CA PRO A 105 -11.23 -39.42 7.62
C PRO A 105 -10.97 -40.94 7.77
N PRO A 106 -10.31 -41.48 8.83
CA PRO A 106 -10.19 -42.93 8.95
C PRO A 106 -11.49 -43.66 9.36
N LEU A 107 -12.46 -43.00 10.01
CA LEU A 107 -13.68 -43.65 10.56
C LEU A 107 -14.98 -43.17 9.90
N SER A 108 -14.87 -42.36 8.85
CA SER A 108 -16.03 -41.77 8.17
C SER A 108 -16.74 -42.75 7.22
N PHE A 109 -16.05 -43.80 6.73
CA PHE A 109 -16.60 -44.82 5.83
C PHE A 109 -17.90 -45.49 6.32
N PRO A 110 -18.01 -46.02 7.55
CA PRO A 110 -19.25 -46.63 8.03
C PRO A 110 -20.39 -45.61 8.19
N HIS A 111 -20.08 -44.36 8.56
CA HIS A 111 -21.08 -43.30 8.68
C HIS A 111 -21.67 -42.93 7.31
N TYR A 112 -20.82 -42.79 6.28
CA TYR A 112 -21.29 -42.54 4.92
C TYR A 112 -22.05 -43.74 4.35
N ALA A 113 -21.61 -44.98 4.61
CA ALA A 113 -22.32 -46.18 4.19
C ALA A 113 -23.72 -46.29 4.83
N TRP A 114 -23.85 -45.96 6.13
CA TRP A 114 -25.14 -45.93 6.83
C TRP A 114 -26.07 -44.84 6.28
N LYS A 115 -25.55 -43.63 6.03
CA LYS A 115 -26.31 -42.51 5.44
C LYS A 115 -26.77 -42.86 4.02
N LEU A 116 -25.95 -43.55 3.23
CA LEU A 116 -26.30 -44.03 1.89
C LEU A 116 -27.41 -45.10 1.97
N LEU A 117 -27.30 -46.06 2.89
CA LEU A 117 -28.33 -47.06 3.13
C LEU A 117 -29.66 -46.37 3.51
N GLN A 118 -29.65 -45.49 4.51
CA GLN A 118 -30.85 -44.74 4.93
C GLN A 118 -31.45 -43.92 3.79
N ARG A 119 -30.61 -43.28 2.96
CA ARG A 119 -31.05 -42.54 1.77
C ARG A 119 -31.70 -43.49 0.75
N CYS A 120 -31.13 -44.66 0.47
CA CYS A 120 -31.72 -45.65 -0.41
C CYS A 120 -33.05 -46.23 0.12
N TYR A 121 -33.17 -46.43 1.44
CA TYR A 121 -34.42 -46.85 2.07
C TYR A 121 -35.49 -45.74 2.03
N ALA A 122 -35.10 -44.47 2.19
CA ALA A 122 -36.00 -43.31 2.14
C ALA A 122 -36.40 -42.89 0.72
N CYS A 123 -35.51 -42.99 -0.27
CA CYS A 123 -35.79 -42.71 -1.69
C CYS A 123 -36.79 -43.70 -2.31
N ARG A 124 -37.10 -44.80 -1.61
CA ARG A 124 -38.19 -45.70 -2.00
C ARG A 124 -39.58 -45.10 -1.74
N CYS A 125 -39.68 -43.99 -0.99
CA CYS A 125 -40.94 -43.41 -0.54
C CYS A 125 -41.17 -41.94 -0.95
N GLN A 126 -40.23 -41.25 -1.63
CA GLN A 126 -40.51 -39.89 -2.12
C GLN A 126 -39.63 -39.49 -3.32
N PRO A 127 -40.17 -38.80 -4.35
CA PRO A 127 -39.34 -38.19 -5.39
C PRO A 127 -38.59 -37.01 -4.78
N CYS A 128 -37.26 -37.02 -4.87
CA CYS A 128 -36.44 -35.90 -4.41
C CYS A 128 -36.67 -34.68 -5.31
N SER A 129 -37.32 -33.64 -4.79
CA SER A 129 -37.12 -32.29 -5.29
C SER A 129 -35.67 -31.92 -4.98
N ALA A 130 -34.83 -31.88 -6.01
CA ALA A 130 -33.54 -31.24 -5.89
C ALA A 130 -33.79 -29.77 -5.54
N GLU A 131 -33.51 -29.38 -4.30
CA GLU A 131 -33.35 -27.97 -3.97
C GLU A 131 -32.16 -27.48 -4.78
N TYR A 132 -32.49 -26.82 -5.88
CA TYR A 132 -31.57 -26.11 -6.72
C TYR A 132 -30.95 -24.99 -5.88
N PHE A 133 -29.74 -25.21 -5.40
CA PHE A 133 -28.87 -24.11 -5.01
C PHE A 133 -28.79 -23.19 -6.23
N PRO A 134 -29.15 -21.90 -6.14
CA PRO A 134 -28.91 -20.98 -7.23
C PRO A 134 -27.39 -20.85 -7.36
N VAL A 135 -26.84 -21.65 -8.26
CA VAL A 135 -25.57 -21.35 -8.91
C VAL A 135 -25.80 -20.01 -9.58
N ALA A 136 -25.03 -19.01 -9.16
CA ALA A 136 -24.90 -17.71 -9.83
C ALA A 136 -25.02 -17.91 -11.35
N GLY A 137 -25.88 -17.23 -12.09
CA GLY A 137 -26.47 -15.89 -11.99
C GLY A 137 -26.60 -15.43 -13.44
N ASP A 138 -27.57 -14.57 -13.73
CA ASP A 138 -27.57 -13.78 -14.97
C ASP A 138 -26.18 -13.18 -15.20
N GLU A 139 -25.66 -13.31 -16.43
CA GLU A 139 -24.28 -12.97 -16.84
C GLU A 139 -23.88 -11.50 -16.62
N ASP A 140 -24.82 -10.62 -16.23
CA ASP A 140 -24.61 -9.17 -16.14
C ASP A 140 -24.58 -8.59 -14.70
N SER A 141 -24.82 -9.40 -13.66
CA SER A 141 -24.85 -8.90 -12.27
C SER A 141 -23.49 -9.03 -11.60
N GLU A 142 -22.93 -7.91 -11.12
CA GLU A 142 -21.71 -7.95 -10.30
C GLU A 142 -21.88 -8.91 -9.12
N PRO A 143 -20.84 -9.68 -8.76
CA PRO A 143 -21.00 -10.68 -7.73
C PRO A 143 -21.25 -10.05 -6.36
N TRP A 144 -22.30 -10.48 -5.66
CA TRP A 144 -22.80 -9.89 -4.41
C TRP A 144 -21.75 -9.61 -3.32
N TRP A 145 -20.62 -10.34 -3.31
CA TRP A 145 -19.53 -10.17 -2.32
C TRP A 145 -18.57 -9.02 -2.65
N GLN A 146 -18.70 -8.37 -3.80
CA GLN A 146 -17.89 -7.20 -4.19
C GLN A 146 -18.48 -5.88 -3.67
N HIS A 147 -19.80 -5.83 -3.46
CA HIS A 147 -20.46 -4.66 -2.89
C HIS A 147 -20.15 -4.58 -1.39
N LYS A 148 -19.22 -3.69 -1.02
CA LYS A 148 -18.82 -3.45 0.37
C LYS A 148 -19.73 -2.43 1.08
N GLU A 149 -20.40 -1.57 0.31
CA GLU A 149 -21.18 -0.45 0.85
C GLU A 149 -22.63 -0.80 1.15
N ASP A 150 -23.22 -1.73 0.39
CA ASP A 150 -24.60 -2.15 0.60
C ASP A 150 -24.70 -3.62 1.02
N PHE A 151 -25.18 -3.84 2.25
CA PHE A 151 -25.45 -5.16 2.80
C PHE A 151 -26.75 -5.77 2.26
N SER A 152 -27.57 -5.03 1.50
CA SER A 152 -28.88 -5.47 1.04
C SER A 152 -28.82 -6.78 0.24
N GLY A 153 -27.86 -6.89 -0.69
CA GLY A 153 -27.71 -8.02 -1.64
C GLY A 153 -27.12 -9.32 -1.08
N TYR A 154 -26.77 -9.39 0.21
CA TYR A 154 -26.10 -10.56 0.77
C TYR A 154 -27.10 -11.68 1.11
N PRO A 155 -26.74 -12.97 0.94
CA PRO A 155 -27.57 -14.08 1.42
C PRO A 155 -27.87 -13.98 2.92
N LYS A 156 -29.09 -14.34 3.34
CA LYS A 156 -29.53 -14.21 4.75
C LYS A 156 -28.62 -14.99 5.72
N ASP A 157 -28.20 -16.18 5.34
CA ASP A 157 -27.33 -17.05 6.16
C ASP A 157 -25.94 -16.45 6.32
N PHE A 158 -25.43 -15.82 5.26
CA PHE A 158 -24.15 -15.12 5.31
C PHE A 158 -24.23 -13.85 6.17
N LYS A 159 -25.34 -13.12 6.15
CA LYS A 159 -25.58 -11.99 7.07
C LYS A 159 -25.52 -12.42 8.54
N ARG A 160 -26.18 -13.54 8.88
CA ARG A 160 -26.13 -14.11 10.24
C ARG A 160 -24.71 -14.46 10.65
N PHE A 161 -23.95 -15.07 9.75
CA PHE A 161 -22.54 -15.39 9.97
C PHE A 161 -21.69 -14.15 10.24
N LEU A 162 -21.88 -13.07 9.46
CA LEU A 162 -21.16 -11.81 9.68
C LEU A 162 -21.52 -11.14 11.02
N ILE A 163 -22.80 -11.17 11.41
CA ILE A 163 -23.25 -10.66 12.73
C ILE A 163 -22.57 -11.45 13.84
N TYR A 164 -22.60 -12.78 13.76
CA TYR A 164 -21.95 -13.65 14.74
C TYR A 164 -20.44 -13.37 14.83
N GLN A 165 -19.74 -13.24 13.70
CA GLN A 165 -18.33 -12.88 13.71
C GLN A 165 -18.06 -11.51 14.35
N ALA A 166 -18.91 -10.52 14.08
CA ALA A 166 -18.79 -9.19 14.66
C ALA A 166 -19.00 -9.21 16.19
N GLU A 167 -19.95 -10.00 16.68
CA GLU A 167 -20.18 -10.23 18.11
C GLU A 167 -18.96 -10.87 18.78
N GLN A 168 -18.45 -11.97 18.22
CA GLN A 168 -17.27 -12.65 18.75
C GLN A 168 -16.04 -11.75 18.76
N LEU A 169 -15.83 -10.98 17.68
CA LEU A 169 -14.75 -9.99 17.62
C LEU A 169 -14.93 -8.90 18.67
N ARG A 170 -16.16 -8.44 18.94
CA ARG A 170 -16.42 -7.43 19.96
C ARG A 170 -16.07 -7.94 21.35
N ASP A 171 -16.39 -9.19 21.64
CA ASP A 171 -16.12 -9.82 22.93
C ASP A 171 -14.62 -10.07 23.15
N HIS A 172 -13.90 -10.45 22.09
CA HIS A 172 -12.46 -10.76 22.15
C HIS A 172 -11.56 -9.54 21.85
N ARG A 173 -12.13 -8.44 21.37
CA ARG A 173 -11.40 -7.18 21.05
C ARG A 173 -10.52 -6.70 22.21
N PRO A 174 -10.94 -6.68 23.48
CA PRO A 174 -10.09 -6.21 24.58
C PRO A 174 -8.79 -7.01 24.71
N ARG A 175 -8.86 -8.33 24.50
CA ARG A 175 -7.68 -9.22 24.55
C ARG A 175 -6.74 -9.02 23.36
N LEU A 176 -7.29 -8.74 22.18
CA LEU A 176 -6.51 -8.49 20.96
C LEU A 176 -5.91 -7.07 20.95
N GLN A 177 -6.55 -6.11 21.59
CA GLN A 177 -6.07 -4.74 21.74
C GLN A 177 -4.92 -4.64 22.74
N TRP A 178 -4.92 -5.48 23.78
CA TRP A 178 -3.94 -5.41 24.87
C TRP A 178 -2.46 -5.41 24.42
N PRO A 179 -2.00 -6.28 23.48
CA PRO A 179 -0.63 -6.23 22.96
C PRO A 179 -0.33 -4.99 22.11
N VAL A 180 -1.34 -4.45 21.40
CA VAL A 180 -1.20 -3.32 20.47
C VAL A 180 -1.18 -1.99 21.23
N GLU A 181 -2.04 -1.83 22.24
CA GLU A 181 -2.11 -0.64 23.10
C GLU A 181 -0.85 -0.46 23.95
N ARG A 182 -0.19 -1.55 24.35
CA ARG A 182 1.11 -1.49 25.04
C ARG A 182 2.18 -0.76 24.22
N ASN A 183 2.19 -0.96 22.90
CA ASN A 183 3.11 -0.27 21.99
C ASN A 183 2.60 1.12 21.58
N LYS A 184 1.30 1.38 21.74
CA LYS A 184 0.67 2.65 21.38
C LYS A 184 0.83 3.73 22.46
N GLY A 185 0.90 3.34 23.73
CA GLY A 185 1.07 4.27 24.85
C GLY A 185 2.25 5.23 24.68
N ASP A 186 3.42 4.72 24.28
CA ASP A 186 4.62 5.54 24.08
C ASP A 186 4.50 6.49 22.88
N ILE A 187 3.84 6.04 21.80
CA ILE A 187 3.61 6.83 20.59
C ILE A 187 2.57 7.93 20.84
N ASP A 188 1.50 7.63 21.58
CA ASP A 188 0.44 8.59 21.90
C ASP A 188 0.95 9.68 22.87
N VAL A 189 1.82 9.33 23.83
CA VAL A 189 2.51 10.29 24.71
C VAL A 189 3.44 11.19 23.89
N LEU A 190 4.25 10.61 23.00
CA LEU A 190 5.13 11.39 22.12
C LEU A 190 4.33 12.32 21.21
N LYS A 191 3.23 11.81 20.63
CA LYS A 191 2.33 12.59 19.78
C LYS A 191 1.71 13.75 20.53
N ALA A 192 1.22 13.54 21.75
CA ALA A 192 0.67 14.62 22.58
C ALA A 192 1.73 15.68 22.89
N HIS A 193 2.98 15.28 23.15
CA HIS A 193 4.09 16.22 23.36
C HIS A 193 4.37 17.05 22.11
N VAL A 194 4.45 16.39 20.94
CA VAL A 194 4.66 17.06 19.65
C VAL A 194 3.49 18.00 19.33
N GLU A 195 2.24 17.59 19.55
CA GLU A 195 1.07 18.43 19.33
C GLU A 195 1.07 19.67 20.22
N ASN A 196 1.50 19.54 21.48
CA ASN A 196 1.63 20.69 22.38
C ASN A 196 2.75 21.63 21.94
N GLN A 197 3.92 21.11 21.56
CA GLN A 197 5.01 21.93 21.01
C GLN A 197 4.57 22.66 19.73
N VAL A 198 3.88 21.98 18.82
CA VAL A 198 3.38 22.58 17.58
C VAL A 198 2.35 23.68 17.86
N LYS A 199 1.48 23.51 18.87
CA LYS A 199 0.53 24.55 19.28
C LYS A 199 1.24 25.77 19.83
N ASP A 200 2.27 25.57 20.66
CA ASP A 200 3.07 26.64 21.24
C ASP A 200 3.80 27.44 20.16
N LEU A 201 4.52 26.75 19.26
CA LEU A 201 5.17 27.39 18.10
C LEU A 201 4.17 28.15 17.22
N ARG A 202 2.97 27.59 17.00
CA ARG A 202 1.93 28.27 16.22
C ARG A 202 1.46 29.55 16.92
N GLN A 203 1.31 29.51 18.23
CA GLN A 203 0.95 30.69 19.04
C GLN A 203 2.03 31.77 18.89
N ASP A 204 3.31 31.40 19.03
CA ASP A 204 4.45 32.32 18.90
C ASP A 204 4.53 32.96 17.51
N VAL A 205 4.33 32.17 16.45
CA VAL A 205 4.29 32.68 15.07
C VAL A 205 3.14 33.68 14.88
N LEU A 206 1.97 33.40 15.45
CA LEU A 206 0.82 34.32 15.37
C LEU A 206 1.05 35.62 16.16
N VAL A 207 1.79 35.57 17.26
CA VAL A 207 2.17 36.77 18.03
C VAL A 207 3.19 37.59 17.24
N ALA A 208 4.25 36.96 16.74
CA ALA A 208 5.27 37.63 15.93
C ALA A 208 4.65 38.31 14.69
N GLN A 209 3.72 37.63 14.02
CA GLN A 209 3.04 38.19 12.86
C GLN A 209 2.11 39.36 13.20
N ARG A 210 1.50 39.37 14.40
CA ARG A 210 0.74 40.52 14.87
C ARG A 210 1.64 41.71 15.17
N GLU A 211 2.77 41.49 15.84
CA GLU A 211 3.73 42.57 16.13
C GLU A 211 4.28 43.19 14.84
N ASP A 212 4.57 42.38 13.83
CA ASP A 212 5.05 42.87 12.55
C ASP A 212 3.97 43.64 11.78
N ASN A 213 2.72 43.18 11.82
CA ASN A 213 1.60 43.94 11.25
C ASN A 213 1.42 45.30 11.94
N GLU A 214 1.46 45.36 13.29
CA GLU A 214 1.37 46.62 14.01
C GLU A 214 2.54 47.58 13.71
N LYS A 215 3.76 47.05 13.54
CA LYS A 215 4.92 47.85 13.11
C LYS A 215 4.71 48.40 11.70
N MET A 216 4.14 47.60 10.80
CA MET A 216 3.83 48.02 9.43
C MET A 216 2.74 49.10 9.40
N ASP A 217 1.70 48.98 10.23
CA ASP A 217 0.64 49.99 10.34
C ASP A 217 1.18 51.32 10.87
N LYS A 218 2.02 51.30 11.92
CA LYS A 218 2.70 52.50 12.43
C LYS A 218 3.59 53.15 11.38
N LYS A 219 4.30 52.35 10.57
CA LYS A 219 5.08 52.86 9.43
C LYS A 219 4.18 53.48 8.37
N LEU A 220 3.04 52.85 8.07
CA LEU A 220 2.07 53.34 7.10
C LEU A 220 1.45 54.68 7.53
N GLU A 221 1.06 54.82 8.79
CA GLU A 221 0.57 56.08 9.37
C GLU A 221 1.62 57.19 9.29
N LYS A 222 2.89 56.86 9.59
CA LYS A 222 4.00 57.81 9.48
C LYS A 222 4.21 58.26 8.03
N VAL A 223 4.15 57.35 7.06
CA VAL A 223 4.22 57.70 5.64
C VAL A 223 3.04 58.57 5.21
N MET A 224 1.83 58.26 5.66
CA MET A 224 0.62 59.01 5.33
C MET A 224 0.68 60.46 5.84
N SER A 225 1.14 60.65 7.08
CA SER A 225 1.32 62.00 7.65
C SER A 225 2.36 62.83 6.90
N ILE A 226 3.47 62.21 6.47
CA ILE A 226 4.49 62.87 5.63
C ILE A 226 3.91 63.26 4.26
N LEU A 227 3.16 62.37 3.61
CA LEU A 227 2.53 62.67 2.33
C LEU A 227 1.53 63.83 2.43
N GLN A 228 0.75 63.87 3.51
CA GLN A 228 -0.22 64.93 3.75
C GLN A 228 0.48 66.28 4.01
N GLN A 229 1.59 66.28 4.76
CA GLN A 229 2.42 67.49 4.93
C GLN A 229 2.98 67.98 3.59
N MET A 230 3.53 67.10 2.75
CA MET A 230 4.04 67.47 1.42
C MET A 230 2.95 68.01 0.49
N GLN A 231 1.72 67.49 0.57
CA GLN A 231 0.59 68.03 -0.20
C GLN A 231 0.21 69.45 0.25
N ARG A 232 0.19 69.70 1.56
CA ARG A 232 -0.06 71.04 2.12
C ARG A 232 1.01 72.03 1.69
N GLN A 233 2.29 71.64 1.73
CA GLN A 233 3.39 72.48 1.25
C GLN A 233 3.22 72.83 -0.24
N ARG A 234 2.91 71.84 -1.10
CA ARG A 234 2.64 72.11 -2.53
C ARG A 234 1.42 73.00 -2.79
N GLN A 235 0.37 72.93 -1.96
CA GLN A 235 -0.78 73.82 -2.08
C GLN A 235 -0.42 75.26 -1.68
N GLN A 236 0.37 75.43 -0.62
CA GLN A 236 0.86 76.74 -0.18
C GLN A 236 1.78 77.37 -1.22
N GLU A 237 2.70 76.60 -1.82
CA GLU A 237 3.54 77.07 -2.94
C GLU A 237 2.71 77.50 -4.16
N LYS A 238 1.65 76.76 -4.51
CA LYS A 238 0.75 77.17 -5.61
C LYS A 238 -0.01 78.47 -5.29
N GLN A 239 -0.43 78.66 -4.03
CA GLN A 239 -1.11 79.88 -3.61
C GLN A 239 -0.17 81.10 -3.56
N SER A 240 1.09 80.93 -3.13
CA SER A 240 2.07 82.01 -3.13
C SER A 240 2.52 82.42 -4.54
N ILE A 241 2.61 81.46 -5.48
CA ILE A 241 2.88 81.75 -6.89
C ILE A 241 1.69 82.49 -7.53
N SER A 242 0.45 82.06 -7.26
CA SER A 242 -0.77 82.71 -7.76
C SER A 242 -0.97 84.14 -7.25
N SER A 243 -0.63 84.40 -5.97
CA SER A 243 -0.70 85.76 -5.43
C SER A 243 0.38 86.66 -6.04
N PHE A 244 1.59 86.14 -6.24
CA PHE A 244 2.67 86.88 -6.89
C PHE A 244 2.33 87.28 -8.34
N ASP A 245 1.78 86.36 -9.14
CA ASP A 245 1.35 86.65 -10.52
C ASP A 245 0.19 87.68 -10.60
N SER A 246 -0.65 87.75 -9.56
CA SER A 246 -1.76 88.71 -9.49
C SER A 246 -1.27 90.13 -9.18
N TYR A 247 -0.26 90.26 -8.29
CA TYR A 247 0.36 91.56 -8.00
C TYR A 247 1.15 92.11 -9.19
N SER A 248 1.82 91.25 -9.98
CA SER A 248 2.56 91.69 -11.17
C SER A 248 1.70 92.14 -12.35
N ARG A 249 0.40 91.84 -12.39
CA ARG A 249 -0.52 92.31 -13.45
C ARG A 249 -1.26 93.61 -13.13
N MET A 250 -1.17 94.11 -11.90
CA MET A 250 -1.83 95.35 -11.46
C MET A 250 -0.88 96.56 -11.39
N SER A 251 0.34 96.45 -11.89
CA SER A 251 1.32 97.54 -12.08
C SER A 251 1.81 97.54 -13.52
#